data_AF-A0A2U1L7U2-F1
#
_entry.id   AF-A0A2U1L7U2-F1
#
_cell.length_a   1.000
_cell.length_b   1.000
_cell.length_c   1.000
_cell.angle_alpha   90.00
_cell.angle_beta   90.00
_cell.angle_gamma   90.00
#
_symmetry.space_group_name_H-M   'P 1'
#
loop_
_entity.id
_entity.type
_entity.pdbx_description
1 polymer ?
#
loop_
_entity_poly.entity_id
_entity_poly.type
_entity_poly.pdbx_seq_one_letter_code
_entity_poly.pdbx_strand_id
1 'polypeptide(L)'
;MIAWEKVISPRDEGGLGFDSLRTCNQALLVKWWWRFHTENQAIWRKVICFIHGPLGGLNDNSSLRSNSGPRYHIVKRKDDLLKININLNTLFNIKLGNGRSTSFWNDIWIGDTPLVASFPRLYHLDKNPDCLFHDRNPTAQVSLISLQTVY
;
A
#
# COMPACT_ATOMS: atom_id res chain seq x y z
N MET A 1 16.09 -22.70 27.60
CA MET A 1 15.81 -21.54 26.72
C MET A 1 16.12 -21.98 25.30
N ILE A 2 15.11 -22.08 24.44
CA ILE A 2 15.29 -22.62 23.08
C ILE A 2 16.10 -21.59 22.28
N ALA A 3 17.24 -21.98 21.74
CA ALA A 3 18.10 -21.12 20.93
C ALA A 3 17.45 -20.87 19.56
N TRP A 4 16.53 -19.90 19.52
CA TRP A 4 15.81 -19.51 18.30
C TRP A 4 16.75 -19.16 17.13
N GLU A 5 17.96 -18.69 17.43
CA GLU A 5 19.01 -18.42 16.44
C GLU A 5 19.42 -19.65 15.64
N LYS A 6 19.40 -20.84 16.26
CA LYS A 6 19.71 -22.11 15.59
C LYS A 6 18.53 -22.65 14.78
N VAL A 7 17.31 -22.21 15.06
CA VAL A 7 16.10 -22.61 14.31
C VAL A 7 15.96 -21.81 13.02
N ILE A 8 16.37 -20.53 13.06
CA ILE A 8 16.26 -19.60 11.93
C ILE A 8 17.44 -19.66 10.95
N SER A 9 18.49 -20.43 11.23
CA SER A 9 19.61 -20.56 10.30
C SER A 9 19.17 -21.31 9.03
N PRO A 10 19.80 -21.02 7.88
CA PRO A 10 19.56 -21.73 6.63
C PRO A 10 19.74 -23.24 6.83
N ARG A 11 19.01 -24.05 6.05
CA ARG A 11 19.20 -25.52 6.08
C ARG A 11 20.65 -25.92 5.82
N ASP A 12 21.36 -25.14 5.00
CA ASP A 12 22.76 -25.35 4.63
C ASP A 12 23.73 -25.14 5.82
N GLU A 13 23.31 -24.39 6.85
CA GLU A 13 24.07 -24.16 8.09
C GLU A 13 23.54 -24.99 9.27
N GLY A 14 22.73 -26.03 9.00
CA GLY A 14 22.20 -26.92 10.04
C GLY A 14 21.03 -26.37 10.85
N GLY A 15 20.34 -25.33 10.33
CA GLY A 15 19.07 -24.84 10.87
C GLY A 15 17.84 -25.48 10.25
N LEU A 16 16.64 -25.14 10.75
CA LEU A 16 15.39 -25.67 10.17
C LEU A 16 15.01 -24.98 8.86
N GLY A 17 15.66 -23.87 8.49
CA GLY A 17 15.31 -23.07 7.32
C GLY A 17 14.06 -22.22 7.49
N PHE A 18 13.65 -21.93 8.73
CA PHE A 18 12.62 -20.93 8.99
C PHE A 18 13.23 -19.53 8.86
N ASP A 19 12.67 -18.70 7.99
CA ASP A 19 13.01 -17.28 7.98
C ASP A 19 12.67 -16.65 9.34
N SER A 20 13.38 -15.59 9.72
CA SER A 20 13.25 -15.01 11.05
C SER A 20 11.79 -14.62 11.34
N LEU A 21 11.34 -14.77 12.59
CA LEU A 21 10.00 -14.33 13.02
C LEU A 21 9.75 -12.86 12.64
N ARG A 22 10.82 -12.05 12.61
CA ARG A 22 10.81 -10.67 12.16
C ARG A 22 10.43 -10.56 10.68
N THR A 23 11.06 -11.33 9.80
CA THR A 23 10.75 -11.36 8.36
C THR A 23 9.32 -11.84 8.10
N CYS A 24 8.91 -12.93 8.75
CA CYS A 24 7.54 -13.44 8.65
C CYS A 24 6.51 -12.37 9.04
N ASN A 25 6.76 -11.66 10.15
CA ASN A 25 5.87 -10.61 10.63
C ASN A 25 5.85 -9.39 9.70
N GLN A 26 6.99 -9.01 9.10
CA GLN A 26 7.03 -7.99 8.05
C GLN A 26 6.22 -8.40 6.82
N ALA A 27 6.37 -9.64 6.34
CA ALA A 27 5.60 -10.16 5.22
C ALA A 27 4.09 -10.17 5.50
N LEU A 28 3.68 -10.51 6.73
CA LEU A 28 2.28 -10.44 7.16
C LEU A 28 1.75 -9.00 7.18
N LEU A 29 2.55 -8.02 7.59
CA LEU A 29 2.18 -6.60 7.54
C LEU A 29 2.02 -6.12 6.10
N VAL A 30 2.97 -6.46 5.21
CA VAL A 30 2.89 -6.16 3.77
C VAL A 30 1.62 -6.76 3.17
N LYS A 31 1.33 -8.04 3.46
CA LYS A 31 0.12 -8.72 3.02
C LYS A 31 -1.14 -8.08 3.57
N TRP A 32 -1.15 -7.69 4.85
CA TRP A 32 -2.27 -6.99 5.46
C TRP A 32 -2.52 -5.64 4.79
N TRP A 33 -1.45 -4.89 4.49
CA TRP A 33 -1.51 -3.61 3.79
C TRP A 33 -2.11 -3.73 2.41
N TRP A 34 -1.68 -4.74 1.65
CA TRP A 34 -2.25 -5.08 0.35
C TRP A 34 -3.75 -5.37 0.49
N ARG A 35 -4.15 -6.27 1.40
CA ARG A 35 -5.57 -6.59 1.63
C ARG A 35 -6.40 -5.36 2.02
N PHE A 36 -5.83 -4.42 2.78
CA PHE A 36 -6.52 -3.18 3.15
C PHE A 36 -6.87 -2.33 1.91
N HIS A 37 -5.99 -2.30 0.91
CA HIS A 37 -6.20 -1.53 -0.32
C HIS A 37 -7.02 -2.29 -1.36
N THR A 38 -6.95 -3.63 -1.40
CA THR A 38 -7.69 -4.46 -2.36
C THR A 38 -9.11 -4.78 -1.89
N GLU A 39 -9.32 -5.08 -0.61
CA GLU A 39 -10.61 -5.55 -0.08
C GLU A 39 -11.52 -4.40 0.37
N ASN A 40 -11.81 -3.45 -0.54
CA ASN A 40 -12.59 -2.25 -0.24
C ASN A 40 -13.97 -2.51 0.39
N GLN A 41 -14.56 -3.68 0.12
CA GLN A 41 -15.88 -4.07 0.63
C GLN A 41 -15.85 -4.89 1.92
N ALA A 42 -14.68 -5.32 2.39
CA ALA A 42 -14.60 -6.16 3.57
C ALA A 42 -15.00 -5.40 4.84
N ILE A 43 -15.76 -6.07 5.71
CA ILE A 43 -16.33 -5.47 6.93
C ILE A 43 -15.21 -4.96 7.84
N TRP A 44 -14.14 -5.74 8.01
CA TRP A 44 -12.99 -5.37 8.85
C TRP A 44 -12.35 -4.05 8.37
N ARG A 45 -12.24 -3.85 7.06
CA ARG A 45 -11.73 -2.59 6.48
C ARG A 45 -12.68 -1.44 6.77
N LYS A 46 -13.99 -1.62 6.58
CA LYS A 46 -15.00 -0.58 6.86
C LYS A 46 -14.96 -0.15 8.33
N VAL A 47 -14.81 -1.09 9.26
CA VAL A 47 -14.64 -0.81 10.70
C VAL A 47 -13.38 0.01 10.95
N ILE A 48 -12.25 -0.37 10.35
CA ILE A 48 -11.00 0.38 10.48
C ILE A 48 -11.14 1.80 9.92
N CYS A 49 -11.74 1.96 8.74
CA CYS A 49 -11.98 3.28 8.15
C CYS A 49 -12.95 4.13 9.00
N PHE A 50 -13.93 3.51 9.65
CA PHE A 50 -14.84 4.21 10.55
C PHE A 50 -14.13 4.72 11.80
N ILE A 51 -13.25 3.92 12.39
CA ILE A 51 -12.52 4.29 13.62
C ILE A 51 -11.37 5.27 13.33
N HIS A 52 -10.69 5.13 12.18
CA HIS A 52 -9.42 5.80 11.91
C HIS A 52 -9.44 6.75 10.70
N GLY A 53 -10.59 6.92 10.04
CA GLY A 53 -10.77 7.78 8.87
C GLY A 53 -10.57 7.05 7.53
N PRO A 54 -10.75 7.75 6.40
CA PRO A 54 -10.92 7.15 5.07
C PRO A 54 -9.81 6.18 4.64
N LEU A 55 -8.56 6.43 5.05
CA LEU A 55 -7.38 5.62 4.75
C LEU A 55 -6.91 4.78 5.95
N GLY A 56 -7.78 4.56 6.94
CA GLY A 56 -7.44 3.83 8.16
C GLY A 56 -6.39 4.51 9.04
N GLY A 57 -6.14 5.81 8.84
CA GLY A 57 -5.12 6.57 9.57
C GLY A 57 -3.69 6.08 9.33
N LEU A 58 -3.45 5.35 8.22
CA LEU A 58 -2.17 4.72 7.87
C LEU A 58 -1.16 5.66 7.20
N ASN A 59 -1.64 6.78 6.67
CA ASN A 59 -0.84 7.83 6.03
C ASN A 59 -0.77 9.12 6.85
N ASP A 60 -1.48 9.18 7.98
CA ASP A 60 -1.53 10.37 8.81
C ASP A 60 -0.90 10.09 10.17
N ASN A 61 0.35 10.57 10.31
CA ASN A 61 1.11 10.50 11.55
C ASN A 61 0.64 11.55 12.58
N SER A 62 -0.13 12.57 12.16
CA SER A 62 -0.56 13.67 13.04
C SER A 62 -1.60 13.23 14.08
N SER A 63 -2.26 12.09 13.85
CA SER A 63 -3.27 11.52 14.75
C SER A 63 -2.73 10.48 15.74
N LEU A 64 -1.40 10.28 15.83
CA LEU A 64 -0.75 9.42 16.82
C LEU A 64 -0.68 10.12 18.19
N ARG A 65 -1.81 10.17 18.90
CA ARG A 65 -1.91 10.78 20.23
C ARG A 65 -1.25 9.98 21.37
N SER A 66 -0.75 8.77 21.11
CA SER A 66 -0.15 7.90 22.13
C SER A 66 0.93 6.98 21.54
N ASN A 67 2.07 6.88 22.24
CA ASN A 67 3.22 6.03 21.90
C ASN A 67 3.07 4.55 22.31
N SER A 68 1.88 4.09 22.73
CA SER A 68 1.71 2.71 23.25
C SER A 68 0.54 1.92 22.68
N GLY A 69 -0.21 2.46 21.71
CA GLY A 69 -1.34 1.74 21.10
C GLY A 69 -0.91 0.70 20.05
N PRO A 70 -1.71 -0.34 19.78
CA PRO A 70 -1.49 -1.25 18.65
C PRO A 70 -1.30 -0.52 17.32
N ARG A 71 -2.00 0.61 17.13
CA ARG A 71 -1.85 1.51 15.98
C ARG A 71 -0.45 2.10 15.86
N TYR A 72 0.13 2.57 16.97
CA TYR A 72 1.50 3.10 16.98
C TYR A 72 2.50 2.05 16.52
N HIS A 73 2.35 0.81 16.99
CA HIS A 73 3.23 -0.28 16.57
C HIS A 73 3.08 -0.64 15.08
N ILE A 74 1.87 -0.59 14.51
CA ILE A 74 1.65 -0.82 13.07
C ILE A 74 2.30 0.29 12.24
N VAL A 75 2.08 1.56 12.58
CA VAL A 75 2.68 2.69 11.86
C VAL A 75 4.20 2.71 12.01
N LYS A 76 4.72 2.48 13.22
CA LYS A 76 6.16 2.38 13.47
C LYS A 76 6.81 1.25 12.67
N ARG A 77 6.14 0.10 12.53
CA ARG A 77 6.63 -1.00 11.68
C ARG A 77 6.69 -0.61 10.21
N LYS A 78 5.74 0.19 9.72
CA LYS A 78 5.82 0.79 8.38
C LYS A 78 7.07 1.69 8.26
N ASP A 79 7.36 2.50 9.27
CA ASP A 79 8.58 3.34 9.26
C ASP A 79 9.86 2.50 9.28
N ASP A 80 9.86 1.38 10.00
CA ASP A 80 10.99 0.45 9.98
C ASP A 80 11.17 -0.23 8.60
N LEU A 81 10.09 -0.46 7.86
CA LEU A 81 10.15 -0.92 6.47
C LEU A 81 10.69 0.17 5.52
N LEU A 82 10.33 1.43 5.75
CA LEU A 82 10.90 2.55 4.99
C LEU A 82 12.42 2.65 5.15
N LYS A 83 12.95 2.39 6.35
CA LYS A 83 14.41 2.40 6.61
C LYS A 83 15.17 1.34 5.82
N ILE A 84 14.52 0.24 5.44
CA ILE A 84 15.11 -0.81 4.59
C ILE A 84 14.70 -0.64 3.11
N ASN A 85 14.31 0.58 2.72
CA ASN A 85 13.91 0.95 1.36
C ASN A 85 12.65 0.25 0.83
N ILE A 86 11.76 -0.23 1.73
CA ILE A 86 10.46 -0.80 1.37
C ILE A 86 9.37 0.21 1.73
N ASN A 87 8.93 1.00 0.75
CA ASN A 87 7.85 1.95 0.93
C ASN A 87 6.49 1.30 0.61
N LEU A 88 5.75 0.90 1.65
CA LEU A 88 4.44 0.25 1.49
C LEU A 88 3.40 1.06 0.70
N ASN A 89 3.53 2.40 0.66
CA ASN A 89 2.60 3.25 -0.07
C ASN A 89 2.84 3.20 -1.58
N THR A 90 4.07 2.92 -2.01
CA THR A 90 4.47 2.85 -3.43
C THR A 90 4.79 1.43 -3.88
N LEU A 91 4.86 0.47 -2.95
CA LEU A 91 5.14 -0.94 -3.24
C LEU A 91 4.04 -1.58 -4.11
N PHE A 92 2.83 -1.03 -4.07
CA PHE A 92 1.66 -1.59 -4.70
C PHE A 92 1.13 -0.64 -5.77
N ASN A 93 1.31 -1.01 -7.03
CA ASN A 93 0.71 -0.30 -8.16
C ASN A 93 -0.71 -0.80 -8.41
N ILE A 94 -1.63 0.14 -8.67
CA ILE A 94 -2.99 -0.18 -9.06
C ILE A 94 -2.94 -0.74 -10.48
N LYS A 95 -3.38 -1.99 -10.67
CA LYS A 95 -3.69 -2.50 -12.00
C LYS A 95 -5.00 -1.85 -12.46
N LEU A 96 -4.90 -0.97 -13.46
CA LEU A 96 -6.05 -0.39 -14.13
C LEU A 96 -6.89 -1.49 -14.79
N GLY A 97 -8.03 -1.80 -14.18
CA GLY A 97 -9.08 -2.62 -14.78
C GLY A 97 -9.99 -1.76 -15.67
N ASN A 98 -11.28 -1.75 -15.38
CA ASN A 98 -12.26 -0.91 -16.08
C ASN A 98 -12.23 0.58 -15.66
N GLY A 99 -11.32 0.98 -14.77
CA GLY A 99 -11.17 2.35 -14.30
C GLY A 99 -12.29 2.89 -13.40
N ARG A 100 -13.26 2.06 -12.99
CA ARG A 100 -14.44 2.50 -12.19
C ARG A 100 -14.20 2.57 -10.68
N SER A 101 -13.03 2.15 -10.23
CA SER A 101 -12.63 2.18 -8.82
C SER A 101 -11.30 2.90 -8.60
N THR A 102 -10.86 3.69 -9.59
CA THR A 102 -9.57 4.37 -9.58
C THR A 102 -9.80 5.85 -9.86
N SER A 103 -9.38 6.71 -8.95
CA SER A 103 -9.41 8.16 -9.14
C SER A 103 -8.42 8.57 -10.21
N PHE A 104 -8.82 9.44 -11.14
CA PHE A 104 -7.93 9.90 -12.19
C PHE A 104 -6.76 10.74 -11.63
N TRP A 105 -7.01 11.52 -10.58
CA TRP A 105 -6.03 12.48 -10.06
C TRP A 105 -5.28 11.99 -8.82
N ASN A 106 -5.98 11.31 -7.92
CA ASN A 106 -5.47 10.99 -6.58
C ASN A 106 -4.79 9.63 -6.48
N ASP A 107 -5.09 8.71 -7.40
CA ASP A 107 -4.50 7.37 -7.40
C ASP A 107 -3.25 7.29 -8.31
N ILE A 108 -2.28 6.46 -7.91
CA ILE A 108 -1.09 6.16 -8.72
C ILE A 108 -1.44 5.04 -9.69
N TRP A 109 -1.92 5.43 -10.87
CA TRP A 109 -2.22 4.50 -11.95
C TRP A 109 -1.22 4.59 -13.12
N ILE A 110 -0.35 5.62 -13.12
CA ILE A 110 0.76 5.80 -14.05
C ILE A 110 1.97 6.41 -13.32
N GLY A 111 3.17 5.87 -13.58
CA GLY A 111 4.40 6.30 -12.91
C GLY A 111 4.41 5.98 -11.41
N ASP A 112 5.14 6.78 -10.64
CA ASP A 112 5.39 6.56 -9.20
C ASP A 112 4.66 7.55 -8.28
N THR A 113 4.03 8.58 -8.84
CA THR A 113 3.35 9.65 -8.08
C THR A 113 1.96 9.94 -8.63
N PRO A 114 1.00 10.34 -7.79
CA PRO A 114 -0.33 10.75 -8.25
C PRO A 114 -0.24 11.95 -9.19
N LEU A 115 -1.12 12.02 -10.19
CA LEU A 115 -1.13 13.14 -11.14
C LEU A 115 -1.37 14.49 -10.48
N VAL A 116 -2.10 14.56 -9.36
CA VAL A 116 -2.28 15.80 -8.60
C VAL A 116 -0.97 16.35 -8.04
N ALA A 117 -0.03 15.47 -7.67
CA ALA A 117 1.27 15.87 -7.17
C ALA A 117 2.20 16.32 -8.31
N SER A 118 2.13 15.64 -9.46
CA SER A 118 2.94 15.97 -10.64
C SER A 118 2.42 17.23 -11.37
N PHE A 119 1.10 17.44 -11.41
CA PHE A 119 0.45 18.52 -12.16
C PHE A 119 -0.59 19.28 -11.33
N PRO A 120 -0.19 19.92 -10.22
CA PRO A 120 -1.12 20.55 -9.28
C PRO A 120 -1.91 21.73 -9.87
N ARG A 121 -1.34 22.42 -10.87
CA ARG A 121 -2.04 23.51 -11.58
C ARG A 121 -3.16 22.97 -12.46
N LEU A 122 -2.93 21.85 -13.14
CA LEU A 122 -3.92 21.26 -14.04
C LEU A 122 -5.09 20.69 -13.24
N TYR A 123 -4.81 20.09 -12.07
CA TYR A 123 -5.82 19.65 -11.12
C TYR A 123 -6.77 20.78 -10.70
N HIS A 124 -6.26 21.95 -10.33
CA HIS A 124 -7.09 23.09 -9.92
C HIS A 124 -7.90 23.72 -11.07
N LEU A 125 -7.44 23.55 -12.31
CA LEU A 125 -8.16 24.02 -13.50
C LEU A 125 -9.19 23.00 -13.99
N ASP A 126 -9.15 21.78 -13.47
CA ASP A 126 -10.06 20.74 -13.88
C ASP A 126 -11.47 20.98 -13.33
N LYS A 127 -12.48 20.83 -14.20
CA LYS A 127 -13.90 21.00 -13.84
C LYS A 127 -14.41 19.86 -12.96
N ASN A 128 -13.74 18.70 -13.00
CA ASN A 128 -14.10 17.55 -12.17
C ASN A 128 -12.85 16.86 -11.61
N PRO A 129 -12.26 17.39 -10.52
CA PRO A 129 -11.05 16.85 -9.91
C PRO A 129 -11.25 15.50 -9.20
N ASP A 130 -12.48 15.19 -8.80
CA ASP A 130 -12.82 13.91 -8.13
C ASP A 130 -13.25 12.82 -9.12
N CYS A 131 -13.04 13.01 -10.42
CA CYS A 131 -13.43 12.05 -11.44
C CYS A 131 -12.67 10.71 -11.35
N LEU A 132 -13.34 9.65 -11.81
CA LEU A 132 -12.73 8.34 -11.96
C LEU A 132 -12.02 8.25 -13.31
N PHE A 133 -11.06 7.34 -13.42
CA PHE A 133 -10.36 7.07 -14.68
C PHE A 133 -11.35 6.71 -15.80
N HIS A 134 -12.38 5.92 -15.49
CA HIS A 134 -13.43 5.56 -16.45
C HIS A 134 -14.19 6.76 -17.03
N ASP A 135 -14.37 7.83 -16.24
CA ASP A 135 -15.10 9.03 -16.69
C ASP A 135 -14.31 9.81 -17.76
N ARG A 136 -12.97 9.69 -17.73
CA ARG A 136 -12.06 10.35 -18.68
C ARG A 136 -11.70 9.47 -19.86
N ASN A 137 -11.64 8.16 -19.64
CA ASN A 137 -11.32 7.17 -20.67
C ASN A 137 -12.29 5.97 -20.59
N PRO A 138 -13.55 6.15 -21.03
CA PRO A 138 -14.56 5.10 -21.00
C PRO A 138 -14.24 3.93 -21.94
N THR A 139 -13.38 4.17 -22.94
CA THR A 139 -12.97 3.22 -23.97
C THR A 139 -11.77 2.37 -23.59
N ALA A 140 -11.20 2.52 -22.38
CA ALA A 140 -10.16 1.64 -21.85
C ALA A 140 -10.70 0.23 -21.51
N GLN A 141 -11.29 -0.43 -22.50
CA GLN A 141 -11.50 -1.86 -22.53
C GLN A 141 -10.24 -2.48 -23.14
N VAL A 142 -9.41 -3.08 -22.28
CA VAL A 142 -8.49 -4.17 -22.64
C VAL A 142 -7.58 -3.89 -23.84
N SER A 143 -6.64 -2.95 -23.70
CA SER A 143 -5.39 -2.98 -24.47
C SER A 143 -4.40 -1.96 -23.91
N LEU A 144 -3.14 -2.38 -23.80
CA LEU A 144 -1.96 -1.56 -23.48
C LEU A 144 -1.63 -1.32 -21.99
N ILE A 145 -1.29 -2.40 -21.27
CA ILE A 145 -0.16 -2.36 -20.32
C ILE A 145 0.91 -3.41 -20.73
N SER A 146 1.01 -3.70 -22.02
CA SER A 146 2.07 -4.55 -22.59
C SER A 146 3.31 -3.76 -23.02
N LEU A 147 3.47 -2.49 -22.64
CA LEU A 147 4.65 -1.69 -23.02
C LEU A 147 5.25 -0.86 -21.88
N GLN A 148 5.50 -1.48 -20.73
CA GLN A 148 6.61 -1.07 -19.85
C GLN A 148 7.41 -2.30 -19.38
N THR A 149 7.78 -3.15 -20.34
CA THR A 149 9.02 -3.92 -20.28
C THR A 149 9.91 -3.32 -21.38
N VAL A 150 11.19 -3.12 -21.09
CA VAL A 150 12.18 -2.30 -21.82
C VAL A 150 12.02 -0.81 -21.46
N TYR A 151 12.80 -0.22 -20.55
CA TYR A 151 14.22 -0.40 -20.21
C TYR A 151 14.45 -0.65 -18.72
#